data_AF-A0A5N5I804-F1
#
_entry.id   AF-A0A5N5I804-F1
#
_cell.length_a   1.000
_cell.length_b   1.000
_cell.length_c   1.000
_cell.angle_alpha   90.00
_cell.angle_beta   90.00
_cell.angle_gamma   90.00
#
_symmetry.space_group_name_H-M   'P 1'
#
loop_
_entity.id
_entity.type
_entity.pdbx_description
1 polymer ?
#
loop_
_entity_poly.entity_id
_entity_poly.type
_entity_poly.pdbx_seq_one_letter_code
_entity_poly.pdbx_strand_id
1 'polypeptide(L)'
;MVEKDDNKTGEIEETGPKSDGSSPNPNPKTARTKVPEVEVCLYRRGKGPIDTFKSGLGGWDQNQLEVGDILDKYGFKSLYAFNTESGRGVPIRFNPRNGRSMLPYRDGATVQIDGEPKDSLIQPVTKILIGVAFMTILITLVLRDPPQWIQKLNFTGGNFPPWIIALVIIVFTRMRKRTRDLLKKFGW
;
A
#
# COMPACT_ATOMS: atom_id res chain seq x y z
N MET A 1 -22.72 33.14 -82.82
CA MET A 1 -22.00 32.46 -83.92
C MET A 1 -21.66 31.07 -83.40
N VAL A 2 -22.49 30.08 -83.74
CA VAL A 2 -22.27 29.11 -84.85
C VAL A 2 -21.08 28.20 -84.50
N GLU A 3 -21.32 27.05 -83.86
CA GLU A 3 -21.58 25.70 -84.42
C GLU A 3 -20.31 24.95 -84.86
N LYS A 4 -20.05 23.80 -84.18
CA LYS A 4 -19.61 22.48 -84.71
C LYS A 4 -18.30 22.38 -85.52
N ASP A 5 -17.60 21.27 -85.71
CA ASP A 5 -17.59 19.83 -85.39
C ASP A 5 -16.07 19.46 -85.54
N ASP A 6 -15.43 18.40 -85.02
CA ASP A 6 -15.48 17.01 -85.48
C ASP A 6 -14.32 16.22 -84.80
N ASN A 7 -14.69 15.09 -84.20
CA ASN A 7 -14.08 13.77 -84.33
C ASN A 7 -12.57 13.61 -84.67
N LYS A 8 -11.80 12.99 -83.76
CA LYS A 8 -10.89 11.91 -84.16
C LYS A 8 -10.80 10.78 -83.13
N THR A 9 -11.49 9.71 -83.50
CA THR A 9 -11.46 8.31 -83.06
C THR A 9 -10.07 7.67 -82.94
N GLY A 10 -9.94 6.79 -81.94
CA GLY A 10 -9.04 5.63 -81.84
C GLY A 10 -9.29 4.95 -80.49
N GLU A 11 -10.31 4.08 -80.38
CA GLU A 11 -10.18 2.60 -80.26
C GLU A 11 -9.19 2.19 -79.14
N ILE A 12 -9.53 1.45 -78.07
CA ILE A 12 -10.43 0.29 -77.94
C ILE A 12 -10.70 -0.05 -76.46
N GLU A 13 -11.93 -0.54 -76.22
CA GLU A 13 -12.43 -1.49 -75.21
C GLU A 13 -12.36 -1.22 -73.69
N GLU A 14 -13.55 -0.92 -73.17
CA GLU A 14 -14.05 -1.18 -71.83
C GLU A 14 -14.26 -2.70 -71.62
N THR A 15 -13.70 -3.27 -70.55
CA THR A 15 -14.28 -4.48 -69.93
C THR A 15 -14.28 -4.32 -68.42
N GLY A 16 -15.49 -4.35 -67.84
CA GLY A 16 -15.76 -4.36 -66.42
C GLY A 16 -15.27 -5.61 -65.67
N PRO A 17 -15.64 -5.76 -64.39
CA PRO A 17 -14.86 -6.48 -63.40
C PRO A 17 -15.00 -7.99 -63.51
N LYS A 18 -13.89 -8.72 -63.55
CA LYS A 18 -13.86 -10.17 -63.31
C LYS A 18 -13.90 -10.41 -61.80
N SER A 19 -15.05 -10.89 -61.35
CA SER A 19 -15.19 -11.63 -60.10
C SER A 19 -14.55 -13.00 -60.29
N ASP A 20 -13.39 -13.22 -59.68
CA ASP A 20 -12.86 -14.56 -59.44
C ASP A 20 -12.63 -14.74 -57.94
N GLY A 21 -13.25 -15.81 -57.42
CA GLY A 21 -13.33 -16.11 -56.01
C GLY A 21 -11.96 -16.21 -55.34
N SER A 22 -11.79 -15.42 -54.28
CA SER A 22 -10.88 -15.75 -53.19
C SER A 22 -11.71 -15.85 -51.93
N SER A 23 -11.74 -17.06 -51.38
CA SER A 23 -12.41 -17.45 -50.15
C SER A 23 -12.25 -16.39 -49.05
N PRO A 24 -13.28 -16.07 -48.26
CA PRO A 24 -13.11 -15.21 -47.11
C PRO A 24 -12.23 -15.97 -46.12
N ASN A 25 -11.00 -15.53 -45.95
CA ASN A 25 -10.10 -16.05 -44.92
C ASN A 25 -10.81 -15.95 -43.55
N PRO A 26 -11.23 -17.07 -42.91
CA PRO A 26 -12.07 -17.02 -41.72
C PRO A 26 -11.18 -16.97 -40.48
N ASN A 27 -10.17 -16.10 -40.48
CA ASN A 27 -9.33 -15.94 -39.31
C ASN A 27 -9.05 -14.47 -39.06
N PRO A 28 -9.97 -13.74 -38.39
CA PRO A 28 -9.52 -12.72 -37.49
C PRO A 28 -8.78 -13.48 -36.38
N LYS A 29 -7.47 -13.69 -36.52
CA LYS A 29 -6.61 -13.86 -35.35
C LYS A 29 -6.72 -12.54 -34.61
N THR A 30 -7.76 -12.41 -33.79
CA THR A 30 -7.78 -11.48 -32.67
C THR A 30 -6.58 -11.95 -31.85
N ALA A 31 -5.42 -11.35 -32.10
CA ALA A 31 -4.28 -11.49 -31.22
C ALA A 31 -4.75 -10.91 -29.89
N ARG A 32 -5.33 -11.76 -29.04
CA ARG A 32 -5.44 -11.48 -27.62
C ARG A 32 -4.00 -11.40 -27.16
N THR A 33 -3.41 -10.20 -27.22
CA THR A 33 -2.09 -9.93 -26.65
C THR A 33 -2.24 -10.22 -25.17
N LYS A 34 -1.87 -11.45 -24.78
CA LYS A 34 -1.86 -11.85 -23.38
C LYS A 34 -0.90 -10.89 -22.68
N VAL A 35 -1.41 -10.15 -21.70
CA VAL A 35 -0.58 -9.24 -20.92
C VAL A 35 0.45 -10.10 -20.17
N PRO A 36 1.74 -9.77 -20.23
CA PRO A 36 2.77 -10.45 -19.45
C PRO A 36 2.42 -10.40 -17.95
N GLU A 37 2.58 -11.52 -17.25
CA GLU A 37 2.19 -11.66 -15.84
C GLU A 37 3.34 -12.25 -15.02
N VAL A 38 3.44 -11.83 -13.76
CA VAL A 38 4.33 -12.43 -12.76
C VAL A 38 3.53 -12.98 -11.61
N GLU A 39 4.01 -14.08 -11.04
CA GLU A 39 3.45 -14.61 -9.79
C GLU A 39 4.19 -13.98 -8.61
N VAL A 40 3.46 -13.24 -7.78
CA VAL A 40 4.00 -12.55 -6.61
C VAL A 40 3.66 -13.35 -5.36
N CYS A 41 4.69 -13.86 -4.68
CA CYS A 41 4.60 -14.41 -3.33
C CYS A 41 4.94 -13.32 -2.33
N LEU A 42 3.93 -12.80 -1.65
CA LEU A 42 4.04 -11.63 -0.79
C LEU A 42 4.21 -12.03 0.66
N TYR A 43 5.20 -11.46 1.34
CA TYR A 43 5.51 -11.65 2.75
C TYR A 43 5.31 -10.33 3.51
N ARG A 44 5.18 -10.40 4.83
CA ARG A 44 5.08 -9.23 5.71
C ARG A 44 6.12 -9.33 6.82
N ARG A 45 7.17 -8.52 6.74
CA ARG A 45 8.32 -8.56 7.66
C ARG A 45 8.92 -9.96 7.80
N GLY A 46 9.08 -10.64 6.67
CA GLY A 46 9.57 -12.02 6.60
C GLY A 46 8.62 -13.07 7.16
N LYS A 47 7.42 -12.68 7.61
CA LYS A 47 6.34 -13.60 8.01
C LYS A 47 5.42 -13.79 6.82
N GLY A 48 5.15 -15.04 6.46
CA GLY A 48 4.29 -15.33 5.31
C GLY A 48 4.80 -16.52 4.50
N PRO A 49 4.19 -16.79 3.35
CA PRO A 49 3.46 -15.84 2.49
C PRO A 49 2.11 -15.40 3.07
N ILE A 50 1.81 -14.11 2.98
CA ILE A 50 0.52 -13.52 3.35
C ILE A 50 -0.48 -13.56 2.18
N ASP A 51 0.02 -13.60 0.95
CA ASP A 51 -0.78 -13.74 -0.26
C ASP A 51 0.11 -14.22 -1.42
N THR A 52 -0.47 -14.96 -2.37
CA THR A 52 0.17 -15.35 -3.63
C THR A 52 -0.79 -15.07 -4.77
N PHE A 53 -0.39 -14.17 -5.68
CA PHE A 53 -1.27 -13.71 -6.74
C PHE A 53 -0.50 -13.43 -8.03
N LYS A 54 -1.21 -13.46 -9.17
CA LYS A 54 -0.66 -13.01 -10.46
C LYS A 54 -0.84 -11.50 -10.60
N SER A 55 0.21 -10.83 -11.03
CA SER A 55 0.22 -9.40 -11.30
C SER A 55 0.61 -9.17 -12.75
N GLY A 56 -0.20 -8.39 -13.48
CA GLY A 56 0.15 -7.96 -14.83
C GLY A 56 1.35 -7.02 -14.80
N LEU A 57 2.22 -7.13 -15.80
CA LEU A 57 3.33 -6.21 -16.00
C LEU A 57 2.87 -5.03 -16.87
N GLY A 58 3.05 -3.83 -16.33
CA GLY A 58 2.80 -2.57 -17.00
C GLY A 58 4.05 -1.98 -17.64
N GLY A 59 3.98 -0.68 -17.95
CA GLY A 59 5.03 0.02 -18.68
C GLY A 59 4.91 -0.14 -20.19
N TRP A 60 5.67 0.66 -20.94
CA TRP A 60 5.70 0.60 -22.41
C TRP A 60 6.14 -0.77 -22.91
N ASP A 61 7.18 -1.32 -22.26
CA ASP A 61 7.75 -2.64 -22.58
C ASP A 61 7.01 -3.80 -21.89
N GLN A 62 5.90 -3.53 -21.18
CA GLN A 62 5.12 -4.53 -20.44
C GLN A 62 5.97 -5.41 -19.51
N ASN A 63 6.93 -4.79 -18.82
CA ASN A 63 7.90 -5.48 -17.97
C ASN A 63 8.00 -4.88 -16.56
N GLN A 64 7.15 -3.91 -16.20
CA GLN A 64 7.22 -3.22 -14.92
C GLN A 64 6.14 -3.70 -13.97
N LEU A 65 6.50 -4.02 -12.74
CA LEU A 65 5.54 -4.41 -11.71
C LEU A 65 4.80 -3.16 -11.20
N GLU A 66 3.47 -3.26 -11.06
CA GLU A 66 2.63 -2.21 -10.46
C GLU A 66 2.79 -2.23 -8.92
N VAL A 67 3.91 -1.67 -8.45
CA VAL A 67 4.31 -1.63 -7.03
C VAL A 67 3.33 -0.80 -6.19
N GLY A 68 2.83 0.32 -6.73
CA GLY A 68 1.88 1.21 -6.05
C GLY A 68 0.61 0.47 -5.61
N ASP A 69 0.01 -0.30 -6.52
CA ASP A 69 -1.20 -1.07 -6.24
C ASP A 69 -0.99 -2.09 -5.12
N ILE A 70 0.18 -2.75 -5.09
CA ILE A 70 0.54 -3.68 -4.02
C ILE A 70 0.72 -2.94 -2.69
N LEU A 71 1.40 -1.78 -2.69
CA LEU A 71 1.59 -0.99 -1.48
C LEU A 71 0.24 -0.55 -0.88
N ASP A 72 -0.68 -0.10 -1.71
CA ASP A 72 -1.97 0.39 -1.25
C ASP A 72 -2.91 -0.74 -0.84
N LYS A 73 -2.98 -1.83 -1.61
CA LYS A 73 -3.83 -2.99 -1.30
C LYS A 73 -3.49 -3.62 0.05
N TYR A 74 -2.21 -3.74 0.41
CA TYR A 74 -1.78 -4.40 1.64
C TYR A 74 -1.37 -3.44 2.77
N GLY A 75 -1.48 -2.12 2.55
CA GLY A 75 -1.14 -1.11 3.54
C GLY A 75 0.36 -1.04 3.86
N PHE A 76 1.21 -1.22 2.87
CA PHE A 76 2.65 -1.17 3.00
C PHE A 76 3.21 0.21 2.69
N LYS A 77 4.33 0.57 3.34
CA LYS A 77 5.10 1.79 3.03
C LYS A 77 6.22 1.54 2.01
N SER A 78 6.74 0.31 1.97
CA SER A 78 7.79 -0.08 1.04
C SER A 78 7.76 -1.59 0.79
N LEU A 79 8.29 -2.00 -0.36
CA LEU A 79 8.51 -3.40 -0.73
C LEU A 79 10.01 -3.67 -0.86
N TYR A 80 10.40 -4.90 -0.56
CA TYR A 80 11.76 -5.40 -0.65
C TYR A 80 11.78 -6.70 -1.43
N ALA A 81 12.86 -6.95 -2.17
CA ALA A 81 13.13 -8.29 -2.67
C ALA A 81 13.28 -9.23 -1.47
N PHE A 82 12.68 -10.41 -1.54
CA PHE A 82 12.74 -11.39 -0.47
C PHE A 82 13.33 -12.69 -1.00
N ASN A 83 14.09 -13.36 -0.15
CA ASN A 83 14.55 -14.73 -0.38
C ASN A 83 14.28 -15.51 0.91
N THR A 84 13.69 -16.69 0.80
CA THR A 84 13.41 -17.57 1.95
C THR A 84 14.65 -17.99 2.73
N GLU A 85 15.82 -18.04 2.09
CA GLU A 85 17.07 -18.47 2.72
C GLU A 85 17.82 -17.32 3.39
N SER A 86 17.96 -16.18 2.69
CA SER A 86 18.73 -15.01 3.18
C SER A 86 17.88 -13.91 3.80
N GLY A 87 16.55 -14.00 3.70
CA GLY A 87 15.60 -13.04 4.24
C GLY A 87 15.41 -11.82 3.34
N ARG A 88 15.30 -10.65 3.98
CA ARG A 88 14.99 -9.39 3.30
C ARG A 88 16.22 -8.86 2.54
N GLY A 89 16.06 -8.68 1.25
CA GLY A 89 17.05 -8.10 0.35
C GLY A 89 16.85 -6.60 0.11
N VAL A 90 17.22 -6.16 -1.10
CA VAL A 90 17.20 -4.75 -1.49
C VAL A 90 15.78 -4.20 -1.64
N PRO A 91 15.55 -2.89 -1.35
CA PRO A 91 14.26 -2.26 -1.57
C PRO A 91 13.92 -2.24 -3.07
N ILE A 92 12.68 -2.58 -3.40
CA ILE A 92 12.16 -2.46 -4.75
C ILE A 92 11.86 -0.98 -5.00
N ARG A 93 12.71 -0.34 -5.80
CA ARG A 93 12.51 1.06 -6.20
C ARG A 93 11.40 1.15 -7.24
N PHE A 94 10.56 2.17 -7.10
CA PHE A 94 9.47 2.45 -8.02
C PHE A 94 9.39 3.96 -8.29
N ASN A 95 8.80 4.32 -9.42
CA ASN A 95 8.58 5.71 -9.77
C ASN A 95 7.32 6.24 -9.04
N PRO A 96 7.44 7.29 -8.20
CA PRO A 96 6.33 7.76 -7.37
C PRO A 96 5.17 8.35 -8.19
N ARG A 97 5.39 8.71 -9.46
CA ARG A 97 4.32 9.28 -10.32
C ARG A 97 3.36 8.23 -10.86
N ASN A 98 3.86 7.03 -11.15
CA ASN A 98 3.07 5.98 -11.79
C ASN A 98 3.00 4.68 -10.97
N GLY A 99 3.73 4.57 -9.87
CA GLY A 99 3.71 3.39 -9.01
C GLY A 99 4.47 2.18 -9.58
N ARG A 100 5.20 2.31 -10.70
CA ARG A 100 5.84 1.17 -11.39
C ARG A 100 7.26 0.91 -10.92
N SER A 101 7.64 -0.36 -10.88
CA SER A 101 9.01 -0.76 -10.58
C SER A 101 10.01 -0.16 -11.58
N MET A 102 11.17 0.23 -11.06
CA MET A 102 12.31 0.66 -11.89
C MET A 102 13.04 -0.52 -12.51
N LEU A 103 12.97 -1.69 -11.87
CA LEU A 103 13.55 -2.94 -12.38
C LEU A 103 12.53 -3.67 -13.26
N PRO A 104 12.96 -4.22 -14.40
CA PRO A 104 12.13 -5.03 -15.27
C PRO A 104 11.99 -6.46 -14.73
N TYR A 105 10.84 -7.05 -15.02
CA TYR A 105 10.47 -8.42 -14.70
C TYR A 105 10.14 -9.18 -15.99
N ARG A 106 10.23 -10.51 -15.93
CA ARG A 106 9.96 -11.40 -17.06
C ARG A 106 8.57 -12.02 -16.92
N ASP A 107 7.91 -12.25 -18.05
CA ASP A 107 6.66 -13.00 -18.09
C ASP A 107 6.84 -14.40 -17.49
N GLY A 108 5.88 -14.83 -16.68
CA GLY A 108 5.88 -16.12 -15.99
C GLY A 108 6.88 -16.24 -14.83
N ALA A 109 7.57 -15.16 -14.46
CA ALA A 109 8.49 -15.20 -13.33
C ALA A 109 7.74 -15.26 -11.99
N THR A 110 8.22 -16.10 -11.07
CA THR A 110 7.79 -16.08 -9.67
C THR A 110 8.72 -15.20 -8.86
N VAL A 111 8.17 -14.17 -8.23
CA VAL A 111 8.91 -13.18 -7.45
C VAL A 111 8.47 -13.22 -5.99
N GLN A 112 9.44 -13.29 -5.10
CA GLN A 112 9.22 -13.21 -3.66
C GLN A 112 9.47 -11.77 -3.19
N ILE A 113 8.46 -11.19 -2.55
CA ILE A 113 8.48 -9.78 -2.14
C ILE A 113 8.11 -9.69 -0.66
N ASP A 114 8.85 -8.91 0.11
CA ASP A 114 8.53 -8.62 1.51
C ASP A 114 8.06 -7.18 1.68
N GLY A 115 6.86 -7.02 2.24
CA GLY A 115 6.22 -5.73 2.50
C GLY A 115 6.48 -5.23 3.92
N GLU A 116 6.86 -3.96 4.01
CA GLU A 116 6.96 -3.25 5.28
C GLU A 116 5.65 -2.50 5.56
N PRO A 117 4.90 -2.82 6.64
CA PRO A 117 3.66 -2.14 6.98
C PRO A 117 3.86 -0.67 7.26
N LYS A 118 2.87 0.15 6.87
CA LYS A 118 2.78 1.56 7.29
C LYS A 118 2.81 1.61 8.82
N ASP A 119 3.58 2.55 9.37
CA ASP A 119 3.65 2.70 10.81
C ASP A 119 2.27 3.11 11.33
N SER A 120 1.77 2.37 12.31
CA SER A 120 0.44 2.63 12.86
C SER A 120 0.44 3.97 13.58
N LEU A 121 -0.33 4.94 13.08
CA LEU A 121 -0.59 6.21 13.78
C LEU A 121 -1.34 6.01 15.11
N ILE A 122 -1.88 4.81 15.35
CA ILE A 122 -2.59 4.48 16.59
C ILE A 122 -1.62 4.42 17.78
N GLN A 123 -0.38 3.95 17.58
CA GLN A 123 0.62 3.89 18.65
C GLN A 123 1.00 5.27 19.22
N PRO A 124 1.33 6.30 18.41
CA PRO A 124 1.57 7.64 18.94
C PRO A 124 0.30 8.26 19.52
N VAL A 125 -0.87 8.09 18.89
CA VAL A 125 -2.15 8.62 19.41
C VAL A 125 -2.49 8.07 20.79
N THR A 126 -2.37 6.75 20.99
CA THR A 126 -2.62 6.11 22.30
C THR A 126 -1.64 6.60 23.36
N LYS A 127 -0.36 6.79 23.04
CA LYS A 127 0.62 7.37 23.97
C LYS A 127 0.25 8.79 24.41
N ILE A 128 -0.20 9.64 23.49
CA ILE A 128 -0.67 11.00 23.80
C ILE A 128 -1.92 10.92 24.68
N LEU A 129 -2.90 10.08 24.32
CA LEU A 129 -4.14 9.93 25.08
C LEU A 129 -3.88 9.48 26.52
N ILE A 130 -2.98 8.51 26.70
CA ILE A 130 -2.54 8.04 28.03
C ILE A 130 -1.84 9.16 28.79
N GLY A 131 -0.97 9.94 28.14
CA GLY A 131 -0.29 11.08 28.75
C GLY A 131 -1.27 12.17 29.23
N VAL A 132 -2.26 12.52 28.41
CA VAL A 132 -3.31 13.49 28.75
C VAL A 132 -4.18 12.97 29.90
N ALA A 133 -4.59 11.69 29.86
CA ALA A 133 -5.33 11.07 30.94
C ALA A 133 -4.53 11.07 32.26
N PHE A 134 -3.23 10.79 32.21
CA PHE A 134 -2.38 10.79 33.39
C PHE A 134 -2.19 12.21 33.96
N MET A 135 -2.00 13.21 33.10
CA MET A 135 -1.87 14.62 33.51
C MET A 135 -3.16 15.16 34.12
N THR A 136 -4.32 14.83 33.54
CA THR A 136 -5.61 15.24 34.10
C THR A 136 -5.87 14.61 35.47
N ILE A 137 -5.47 13.35 35.68
CA ILE A 137 -5.48 12.70 37.00
C ILE A 137 -4.53 13.41 37.98
N LEU A 138 -3.31 13.76 37.57
CA LEU A 138 -2.38 14.49 38.43
C LEU A 138 -2.92 15.87 38.83
N ILE A 139 -3.45 16.62 37.86
CA ILE A 139 -4.03 17.95 38.08
C ILE A 139 -5.22 17.88 39.04
N THR A 140 -6.10 16.88 38.87
CA THR A 140 -7.26 16.68 39.76
C THR A 140 -6.86 16.22 41.16
N LEU A 141 -5.76 15.46 41.31
CA LEU A 141 -5.23 15.09 42.63
C LEU A 141 -4.50 16.24 43.34
N VAL A 142 -3.92 17.19 42.59
CA VAL A 142 -3.17 18.33 43.14
C VAL A 142 -4.10 19.53 43.44
N LEU A 143 -5.14 19.75 42.64
CA LEU A 143 -6.14 20.79 42.91
C LEU A 143 -6.98 20.38 44.12
N ARG A 144 -6.86 21.16 45.20
CA ARG A 144 -7.61 20.97 46.45
C ARG A 144 -9.13 21.12 46.28
N ASP A 145 -9.56 21.81 45.22
CA ASP A 145 -10.95 21.98 44.83
C ASP A 145 -11.19 21.39 43.42
N PRO A 146 -11.89 20.24 43.30
CA PRO A 146 -12.22 19.65 42.02
C PRO A 146 -13.20 20.56 41.25
N PRO A 147 -13.05 20.71 39.91
CA PRO A 147 -13.95 21.53 39.10
C PRO A 147 -15.40 21.05 39.19
N GLN A 148 -16.35 21.98 39.08
CA GLN A 148 -17.79 21.75 39.38
C GLN A 148 -18.43 20.56 38.62
N TRP A 149 -17.91 20.19 37.46
CA TRP A 149 -18.38 19.01 36.71
C TRP A 149 -17.96 17.67 37.35
N ILE A 150 -16.84 17.62 38.11
CA ILE A 150 -16.39 16.48 38.91
C ILE A 150 -17.10 16.43 40.27
N GLN A 151 -17.47 17.58 40.83
CA GLN A 151 -18.28 17.63 42.05
C GLN A 151 -19.64 16.94 41.86
N LYS A 152 -20.21 16.96 40.65
CA LYS A 152 -21.44 16.19 40.34
C LYS A 152 -21.22 14.67 40.30
N LEU A 153 -19.98 14.20 40.15
CA LEU A 153 -19.60 12.79 40.20
C LEU A 153 -19.30 12.31 41.64
N ASN A 154 -19.48 13.18 42.65
CA ASN A 154 -19.34 12.93 44.09
C ASN A 154 -18.86 11.51 44.46
N PHE A 155 -17.54 11.35 44.47
CA PHE A 155 -16.84 10.48 45.44
C PHE A 155 -16.75 11.18 46.82
N THR A 156 -17.60 12.16 47.06
CA THR A 156 -17.57 13.02 48.25
C THR A 156 -18.38 12.32 49.34
N GLY A 157 -17.73 11.39 50.05
CA GLY A 157 -18.36 10.72 51.18
C GLY A 157 -17.56 9.62 51.90
N GLY A 158 -16.30 9.35 51.56
CA GLY A 158 -15.58 8.22 52.18
C GLY A 158 -14.10 8.49 52.36
N ASN A 159 -13.71 8.72 53.62
CA ASN A 159 -12.39 8.54 54.25
C ASN A 159 -11.37 7.77 53.37
N PHE A 160 -10.69 8.43 52.42
CA PHE A 160 -9.68 7.77 51.59
C PHE A 160 -8.44 7.56 52.45
N PRO A 161 -8.18 6.34 52.95
CA PRO A 161 -7.31 6.22 54.09
C PRO A 161 -5.83 6.29 53.62
N PRO A 162 -4.94 6.95 54.38
CA PRO A 162 -3.62 7.40 53.90
C PRO A 162 -2.73 6.31 53.26
N TRP A 163 -2.90 5.06 53.67
CA TRP A 163 -2.22 3.89 53.13
C TRP A 163 -2.52 3.61 51.64
N ILE A 164 -3.69 3.97 51.12
CA ILE A 164 -3.99 3.80 49.69
C ILE A 164 -3.15 4.76 48.85
N ILE A 165 -2.99 6.01 49.31
CA ILE A 165 -2.12 6.99 48.66
C ILE A 165 -0.66 6.49 48.71
N ALA A 166 -0.22 5.94 49.84
CA ALA A 166 1.10 5.32 49.96
C ALA A 166 1.28 4.13 48.99
N LEU A 167 0.28 3.26 48.84
CA LEU A 167 0.29 2.16 47.88
C LEU A 167 0.40 2.66 46.44
N VAL A 168 -0.36 3.70 46.07
CA VAL A 168 -0.29 4.32 44.74
C VAL A 168 1.11 4.89 44.49
N ILE A 169 1.70 5.60 45.46
CA ILE A 169 3.06 6.15 45.35
C ILE A 169 4.10 5.03 45.22
N ILE A 170 3.99 3.95 45.98
CA ILE A 170 4.93 2.81 45.92
C ILE A 170 4.81 2.08 44.57
N VAL A 171 3.59 1.82 44.10
CA VAL A 171 3.36 1.20 42.78
C VAL A 171 3.87 2.12 41.68
N PHE A 172 3.61 3.43 41.75
CA PHE A 172 4.08 4.40 40.76
C PHE A 172 5.61 4.51 40.74
N THR A 173 6.26 4.60 41.90
CA THR A 173 7.73 4.66 41.99
C THR A 173 8.39 3.36 41.51
N ARG A 174 7.79 2.20 41.82
CA ARG A 174 8.26 0.88 41.33
C ARG A 174 8.07 0.73 39.83
N MET A 175 6.93 1.15 39.29
CA MET A 175 6.69 1.17 37.84
C MET A 175 7.65 2.15 37.15
N ARG A 176 7.81 3.38 37.64
CA ARG A 176 8.73 4.38 37.08
C ARG A 176 10.17 3.88 37.00
N LYS A 177 10.64 3.17 38.02
CA LYS A 177 11.98 2.56 38.02
C LYS A 177 12.11 1.49 36.94
N ARG A 178 11.09 0.62 36.82
CA ARG A 178 11.04 -0.46 35.82
C ARG A 178 10.91 0.06 34.39
N THR A 179 10.12 1.10 34.16
CA THR A 179 9.97 1.73 32.84
C THR A 179 11.28 2.42 32.41
N ARG A 180 12.01 3.03 33.36
CA ARG A 180 13.32 3.64 33.09
C ARG A 180 14.38 2.61 32.72
N ASP A 181 14.39 1.47 33.40
CA ASP A 181 15.31 0.37 33.09
C ASP A 181 14.98 -0.31 31.75
N LEU A 182 13.70 -0.36 31.39
CA LEU A 182 13.27 -0.77 30.04
C LEU A 182 13.67 0.25 28.97
N LEU A 183 13.47 1.55 29.20
CA LEU A 183 13.90 2.60 28.25
C LEU A 183 15.41 2.59 28.02
N LYS A 184 16.22 2.40 29.07
CA LYS A 184 17.68 2.24 28.93
C LYS A 184 18.07 1.01 28.13
N LYS A 185 17.32 -0.10 28.24
CA LYS A 185 17.51 -1.30 27.40
C LYS A 185 17.18 -1.07 25.93
N PHE A 186 16.33 -0.09 25.61
CA PHE A 186 15.96 0.28 24.25
C PHE A 186 16.81 1.43 23.67
N GLY A 187 17.92 1.80 24.32
CA GLY A 187 18.92 2.70 23.74
C GLY A 187 18.61 4.20 23.85
N TRP A 188 17.91 4.62 24.92
CA TRP A 188 17.73 6.02 25.30
C TRP A 188 18.35 6.32 26.67
#